data_AF-A0A370HKK5-F1
#
_entry.id   AF-A0A370HKK5-F1
#
_cell.length_a   1.000
_cell.length_b   1.000
_cell.length_c   1.000
_cell.angle_alpha   90.00
_cell.angle_beta   90.00
_cell.angle_gamma   90.00
#
_symmetry.space_group_name_H-M   'P 1'
#
loop_
_entity.id
_entity.type
_entity.pdbx_description
1 polymer ?
#
loop_
_entity_poly.entity_id
_entity_poly.type
_entity_poly.pdbx_seq_one_letter_code
_entity_poly.pdbx_strand_id
1 'polypeptide(L)'
;MGILSPWSARAAAAEPDGPAALLSLCLATLPETTPGQVWTSWSLSPVIVLPLALFGILYMRGIREKGADGRPAVARQVQFAAGMACLILALVSPLCRMAATLAWAHMVQHVLLVAGAPLLLALSRPGDALRQGLPGLLRARIEALPPGSPVVRSHAYLLAGFLLYGANIWLWHIPALYQGALLNTGLHVLMYAVLLAASLLFWHGIIETYRMPGAGSGLAAALLFFTFLHTALLGVLLALSPYVWYPLLAERGAAWGLSALDDQRLAGLIMWIPMGGVYFAAALAILAKLIAGSGRAARTSPAPVQAR
;
A
#
# COMPACT_ATOMS: atom_id res chain seq x y z
N MET A 1 -9.63 40.97 14.36
CA MET A 1 -10.45 39.94 15.01
C MET A 1 -10.03 38.60 14.40
N GLY A 2 -9.04 37.94 15.01
CA GLY A 2 -8.44 36.72 14.46
C GLY A 2 -9.38 35.54 14.68
N ILE A 3 -9.85 34.92 13.60
CA ILE A 3 -10.55 33.64 13.66
C ILE A 3 -9.48 32.62 14.06
N LEU A 4 -9.44 32.26 15.34
CA LEU A 4 -8.71 31.07 15.79
C LEU A 4 -9.25 29.90 15.00
N SER A 5 -8.39 29.22 14.24
CA SER A 5 -8.79 28.02 13.50
C SER A 5 -9.33 27.01 14.52
N PRO A 6 -10.38 26.22 14.21
CA PRO A 6 -10.88 25.18 15.11
C PRO A 6 -9.83 24.12 15.46
N TRP A 7 -8.66 24.16 14.82
CA TRP A 7 -7.52 23.28 15.01
C TRP A 7 -6.56 23.75 16.12
N SER A 8 -6.50 25.07 16.41
CA SER A 8 -5.52 25.62 17.37
C SER A 8 -5.85 25.29 18.84
N ALA A 9 -7.08 24.86 19.14
CA ALA A 9 -7.54 24.67 20.52
C ALA A 9 -7.27 23.27 21.11
N ARG A 10 -6.64 22.35 20.37
CA ARG A 10 -6.50 20.93 20.79
C ARG A 10 -5.05 20.41 20.91
N ALA A 11 -4.06 21.30 20.96
CA ALA A 11 -2.63 20.94 20.99
C ALA A 11 -1.97 21.03 22.39
N ALA A 12 -2.74 20.92 23.47
CA ALA A 12 -2.22 20.92 24.85
C ALA A 12 -2.45 19.58 25.56
N ALA A 13 -2.33 18.46 24.83
CA ALA A 13 -2.15 17.16 25.48
C ALA A 13 -0.67 17.05 25.86
N ALA A 14 -0.40 16.88 27.15
CA ALA A 14 0.93 16.70 27.72
C ALA A 14 1.74 15.67 26.89
N GLU A 15 3.04 15.96 26.69
CA GLU A 15 3.96 15.01 26.07
C GLU A 15 3.82 13.66 26.78
N PRO A 16 3.55 12.57 26.05
CA PRO A 16 3.76 11.25 26.62
C PRO A 16 5.27 11.03 26.72
N ASP A 17 5.91 11.59 27.76
CA ASP A 17 7.32 11.36 28.02
C ASP A 17 7.60 9.85 28.19
N GLY A 18 8.70 9.39 27.58
CA GLY A 18 9.18 8.02 27.74
C GLY A 18 8.41 6.95 26.94
N PRO A 19 8.19 5.74 27.49
CA PRO A 19 7.70 4.59 26.73
C PRO A 19 6.27 4.75 26.19
N ALA A 20 5.47 5.65 26.77
CA ALA A 20 4.13 5.95 26.29
C ALA A 20 4.13 6.61 24.90
N ALA A 21 5.10 7.50 24.60
CA ALA A 21 5.28 8.02 23.25
C ALA A 21 5.58 6.88 22.27
N LEU A 22 6.51 5.98 22.61
CA LEU A 22 6.86 4.86 21.73
C LEU A 22 5.65 3.96 21.41
N LEU A 23 4.73 3.74 22.35
CA LEU A 23 3.55 2.89 22.14
C LEU A 23 2.35 3.61 21.49
N SER A 24 2.47 4.91 21.19
CA SER A 24 1.41 5.70 20.57
C SER A 24 1.35 5.54 19.04
N LEU A 25 0.15 5.72 18.48
CA LEU A 25 -0.05 5.81 17.03
C LEU A 25 0.45 7.17 16.51
N CYS A 26 0.81 7.24 15.23
CA CYS A 26 1.35 8.44 14.59
C CYS A 26 0.27 9.48 14.27
N LEU A 27 -0.35 10.07 15.29
CA LEU A 27 -1.41 11.07 15.16
C LEU A 27 -0.85 12.50 15.18
N ALA A 28 -1.57 13.42 14.56
CA ALA A 28 -1.28 14.86 14.65
C ALA A 28 -1.70 15.47 16.00
N THR A 29 -2.32 14.69 16.90
CA THR A 29 -2.56 15.12 18.29
C THR A 29 -1.30 15.11 19.15
N LEU A 30 -0.23 14.46 18.68
CA LEU A 30 1.08 14.46 19.32
C LEU A 30 1.94 15.62 18.76
N PRO A 31 3.04 16.00 19.43
CA PRO A 31 3.96 17.02 18.90
C PRO A 31 4.48 16.68 17.50
N GLU A 32 4.71 17.70 16.68
CA GLU A 32 5.39 17.56 15.40
C GLU A 32 6.80 16.98 15.56
N THR A 33 7.23 16.17 14.59
CA THR A 33 8.60 15.66 14.57
C THR A 33 9.51 16.71 13.98
N THR A 34 10.58 17.10 14.68
CA THR A 34 11.62 18.00 14.15
C THR A 34 12.77 17.22 13.50
N PRO A 35 13.59 17.84 12.63
CA PRO A 35 14.77 17.17 12.03
C PRO A 35 15.71 16.53 13.06
N GLY A 36 15.89 17.15 14.23
CA GLY A 36 16.76 16.64 15.29
C GLY A 36 16.23 15.39 16.01
N GLN A 37 14.93 15.13 15.94
CA GLN A 37 14.26 14.04 16.67
C GLN A 37 13.92 12.83 15.78
N VAL A 38 14.15 12.91 14.47
CA VAL A 38 13.75 11.87 13.50
C VAL A 38 14.18 10.48 13.94
N TRP A 39 15.44 10.29 14.30
CA TRP A 39 15.97 8.96 14.63
C TRP A 39 15.39 8.34 15.90
N THR A 40 14.78 9.16 16.77
CA THR A 40 14.12 8.72 18.01
C THR A 40 12.60 8.60 17.88
N SER A 41 12.03 9.08 16.77
CA SER A 41 10.58 9.17 16.53
C SER A 41 9.91 7.86 16.10
N TRP A 42 10.28 6.72 16.67
CA TRP A 42 9.70 5.41 16.35
C TRP A 42 8.29 5.24 16.89
N SER A 43 7.47 4.41 16.23
CA SER A 43 6.11 4.07 16.64
C SER A 43 5.97 2.56 16.79
N LEU A 44 5.84 2.09 18.02
CA LEU A 44 5.63 0.70 18.42
C LEU A 44 4.18 0.46 18.84
N SER A 45 3.23 1.17 18.22
CA SER A 45 1.82 1.06 18.58
C SER A 45 1.33 -0.39 18.50
N PRO A 46 0.77 -0.97 19.59
CA PRO A 46 0.35 -2.37 19.59
C PRO A 46 -0.67 -2.71 18.50
N VAL A 47 -1.53 -1.75 18.14
CA VAL A 47 -2.53 -1.93 17.07
C VAL A 47 -1.90 -2.16 15.70
N ILE A 48 -0.64 -1.75 15.50
CA ILE A 48 0.13 -1.93 14.28
C ILE A 48 1.11 -3.11 14.42
N VAL A 49 1.89 -3.13 15.52
CA VAL A 49 2.97 -4.11 15.71
C VAL A 49 2.41 -5.52 15.86
N LEU A 50 1.31 -5.71 16.60
CA LEU A 50 0.77 -7.05 16.85
C LEU A 50 0.26 -7.72 15.55
N PRO A 51 -0.54 -7.06 14.68
CA PRO A 51 -0.92 -7.66 13.40
C PRO A 51 0.26 -7.95 12.47
N LEU A 52 1.26 -7.06 12.38
CA LEU A 52 2.45 -7.27 11.55
C LEU A 52 3.29 -8.46 12.07
N ALA A 53 3.53 -8.51 13.38
CA ALA A 53 4.26 -9.60 14.02
C ALA A 53 3.53 -10.92 13.83
N LEU A 54 2.20 -10.95 14.06
CA LEU A 54 1.38 -12.14 13.86
C LEU A 54 1.48 -12.63 12.40
N PHE A 55 1.32 -11.73 11.43
CA PHE A 55 1.41 -12.09 10.01
C PHE A 55 2.79 -12.65 9.63
N GLY A 56 3.87 -12.05 10.13
CA GLY A 56 5.24 -12.56 9.95
C GLY A 56 5.48 -13.91 10.62
N ILE A 57 5.02 -14.08 11.87
CA ILE A 57 5.16 -15.33 12.64
C ILE A 57 4.40 -16.47 11.94
N LEU A 58 3.16 -16.24 11.51
CA LEU A 58 2.37 -17.25 10.80
C LEU A 58 3.09 -17.68 9.50
N TYR A 59 3.62 -16.74 8.72
CA TYR A 59 4.37 -17.07 7.51
C TYR A 59 5.63 -17.91 7.81
N MET A 60 6.42 -17.49 8.79
CA MET A 60 7.65 -18.19 9.19
C MET A 60 7.36 -19.59 9.74
N ARG A 61 6.31 -19.74 10.57
CA ARG A 61 5.86 -21.04 11.06
C ARG A 61 5.46 -21.94 9.90
N GLY A 62 4.68 -21.43 8.96
CA GLY A 62 4.25 -22.17 7.77
C GLY A 62 5.42 -22.67 6.91
N ILE A 63 6.42 -21.85 6.67
CA ILE A 63 7.64 -22.24 5.92
C ILE A 63 8.45 -23.31 6.67
N ARG A 64 8.50 -23.23 8.00
CA ARG A 64 9.21 -24.21 8.83
C ARG A 64 8.52 -25.56 8.80
N GLU A 65 7.20 -25.58 8.94
CA GLU A 65 6.39 -26.81 8.96
C GLU A 65 6.35 -27.53 7.61
N LYS A 66 6.46 -26.81 6.49
CA LYS A 66 6.50 -27.43 5.15
C LYS A 66 7.78 -28.23 4.84
N GLY A 67 8.84 -28.11 5.65
CA GLY A 67 10.12 -28.79 5.39
C GLY A 67 10.82 -28.31 4.09
N ALA A 68 12.01 -28.82 3.78
CA ALA A 68 12.81 -28.32 2.64
C ALA A 68 12.07 -28.43 1.29
N ASP A 69 11.32 -29.52 1.07
CA ASP A 69 10.68 -29.82 -0.21
C ASP A 69 9.37 -29.05 -0.46
N GLY A 70 8.76 -28.51 0.60
CA GLY A 70 7.50 -27.77 0.51
C GLY A 70 7.64 -26.24 0.58
N ARG A 71 8.86 -25.70 0.75
CA ARG A 71 9.08 -24.25 0.90
C ARG A 71 8.82 -23.49 -0.40
N PRO A 72 8.28 -22.26 -0.31
CA PRO A 72 8.24 -21.37 -1.47
C PRO A 72 9.65 -21.13 -2.02
N ALA A 73 9.76 -20.93 -3.34
CA ALA A 73 11.03 -20.52 -3.96
C ALA A 73 11.64 -19.30 -3.24
N VAL A 74 12.97 -19.23 -3.16
CA VAL A 74 13.70 -18.16 -2.45
C VAL A 74 13.23 -16.77 -2.88
N ALA A 75 13.00 -16.56 -4.18
CA ALA A 75 12.49 -15.29 -4.70
C ALA A 75 11.15 -14.88 -4.04
N ARG A 76 10.24 -15.81 -3.77
CA ARG A 76 8.96 -15.53 -3.09
C ARG A 76 9.15 -15.20 -1.62
N GLN A 77 10.12 -15.83 -0.96
CA GLN A 77 10.48 -15.51 0.43
C GLN A 77 11.08 -14.11 0.53
N VAL A 78 11.99 -13.76 -0.40
CA VAL A 78 12.56 -12.40 -0.50
C VAL A 78 11.48 -11.37 -0.77
N GLN A 79 10.54 -11.64 -1.68
CA GLN A 79 9.39 -10.76 -1.93
C GLN A 79 8.51 -10.56 -0.70
N PHE A 80 8.24 -11.64 0.06
CA PHE A 80 7.49 -11.53 1.32
C PHE A 80 8.24 -10.65 2.33
N ALA A 81 9.53 -10.93 2.54
CA ALA A 81 10.37 -10.18 3.47
C ALA A 81 10.46 -8.70 3.07
N ALA A 82 10.63 -8.40 1.78
CA ALA A 82 10.65 -7.05 1.26
C ALA A 82 9.30 -6.34 1.45
N GLY A 83 8.17 -7.02 1.20
CA GLY A 83 6.85 -6.47 1.47
C GLY A 83 6.63 -6.18 2.96
N MET A 84 7.14 -7.04 3.85
CA MET A 84 7.11 -6.82 5.29
C MET A 84 8.01 -5.67 5.73
N ALA A 85 9.19 -5.54 5.14
CA ALA A 85 10.07 -4.41 5.36
C ALA A 85 9.40 -3.09 4.94
N CYS A 86 8.66 -3.06 3.81
CA CYS A 86 7.89 -1.88 3.42
C CYS A 86 6.82 -1.51 4.45
N LEU A 87 6.08 -2.48 5.01
CA LEU A 87 5.08 -2.21 6.05
C LEU A 87 5.72 -1.71 7.35
N ILE A 88 6.82 -2.31 7.78
CA ILE A 88 7.57 -1.87 8.99
C ILE A 88 8.13 -0.47 8.77
N LEU A 89 8.74 -0.20 7.62
CA LEU A 89 9.26 1.12 7.28
C LEU A 89 8.13 2.16 7.28
N ALA A 90 6.97 1.84 6.69
CA ALA A 90 5.85 2.76 6.64
C ALA A 90 5.21 3.01 8.01
N LEU A 91 5.01 1.98 8.83
CA LEU A 91 4.13 2.06 10.00
C LEU A 91 4.84 2.08 11.36
N VAL A 92 6.10 1.65 11.42
CA VAL A 92 6.85 1.49 12.68
C VAL A 92 8.02 2.46 12.77
N SER A 93 8.65 2.75 11.63
CA SER A 93 9.81 3.65 11.57
C SER A 93 9.43 5.13 11.81
N PRO A 94 10.43 6.03 11.98
CA PRO A 94 10.20 7.47 12.05
C PRO A 94 9.37 8.07 10.93
N LEU A 95 9.36 7.42 9.75
CA LEU A 95 8.51 7.82 8.63
C LEU A 95 7.04 7.95 9.03
N CYS A 96 6.57 7.13 9.97
CA CYS A 96 5.19 7.18 10.44
C CYS A 96 4.87 8.50 11.17
N ARG A 97 5.75 8.98 12.05
CA ARG A 97 5.54 10.28 12.73
C ARG A 97 5.81 11.47 11.81
N MET A 98 6.78 11.33 10.91
CA MET A 98 7.00 12.32 9.85
C MET A 98 5.76 12.46 8.96
N ALA A 99 5.06 11.37 8.65
CA ALA A 99 3.82 11.41 7.87
C ALA A 99 2.66 12.15 8.57
N ALA A 100 2.67 12.26 9.90
CA ALA A 100 1.74 13.11 10.64
C ALA A 100 2.17 14.59 10.69
N THR A 101 3.37 14.91 10.19
CA THR A 101 3.98 16.25 10.23
C THR A 101 4.12 16.86 8.84
N LEU A 102 4.49 16.07 7.83
CA LEU A 102 4.88 16.51 6.49
C LEU A 102 4.08 15.77 5.42
N ALA A 103 3.58 16.50 4.44
CA ALA A 103 2.81 15.96 3.33
C ALA A 103 3.66 15.05 2.45
N TRP A 104 4.93 15.42 2.19
CA TRP A 104 5.82 14.58 1.38
C TRP A 104 6.12 13.25 2.07
N ALA A 105 6.37 13.26 3.38
CA ALA A 105 6.66 12.06 4.16
C ALA A 105 5.42 11.16 4.23
N HIS A 106 4.23 11.76 4.35
CA HIS A 106 2.98 11.04 4.20
C HIS A 106 2.86 10.37 2.83
N MET A 107 3.21 11.05 1.74
CA MET A 107 3.16 10.43 0.42
C MET A 107 4.14 9.28 0.25
N VAL A 108 5.35 9.34 0.83
CA VAL A 108 6.27 8.19 0.87
C VAL A 108 5.64 7.04 1.64
N GLN A 109 5.09 7.30 2.83
CA GLN A 109 4.38 6.29 3.62
C GLN A 109 3.23 5.67 2.82
N HIS A 110 2.44 6.50 2.14
CA HIS A 110 1.30 6.11 1.34
C HIS A 110 1.72 5.21 0.16
N VAL A 111 2.77 5.57 -0.58
CA VAL A 111 3.34 4.75 -1.67
C VAL A 111 3.72 3.35 -1.19
N LEU A 112 4.41 3.26 -0.04
CA LEU A 112 4.78 1.97 0.55
C LEU A 112 3.55 1.13 0.92
N LEU A 113 2.51 1.77 1.47
CA LEU A 113 1.28 1.08 1.92
C LEU A 113 0.37 0.62 0.79
N VAL A 114 0.28 1.38 -0.32
CA VAL A 114 -0.70 1.09 -1.38
C VAL A 114 -0.10 0.44 -2.62
N ALA A 115 1.20 0.63 -2.86
CA ALA A 115 1.88 0.11 -4.04
C ALA A 115 3.00 -0.88 -3.64
N GLY A 116 3.96 -0.43 -2.82
CA GLY A 116 5.16 -1.20 -2.50
C GLY A 116 4.89 -2.53 -1.81
N ALA A 117 4.38 -2.48 -0.57
CA ALA A 117 4.10 -3.68 0.22
C ALA A 117 3.05 -4.59 -0.45
N PRO A 118 1.89 -4.09 -0.93
CA PRO A 118 0.87 -4.95 -1.51
C PRO A 118 1.32 -5.69 -2.78
N LEU A 119 2.08 -5.04 -3.67
CA LEU A 119 2.66 -5.68 -4.85
C LEU A 119 3.61 -6.81 -4.45
N LEU A 120 4.56 -6.54 -3.56
CA LEU A 120 5.55 -7.52 -3.11
C LEU A 120 4.89 -8.70 -2.39
N LEU A 121 3.90 -8.44 -1.53
CA LEU A 121 3.13 -9.47 -0.86
C LEU A 121 2.29 -10.29 -1.85
N ALA A 122 1.64 -9.67 -2.83
CA ALA A 122 0.90 -10.39 -3.87
C ALA A 122 1.81 -11.30 -4.73
N LEU A 123 3.02 -10.83 -5.06
CA LEU A 123 4.03 -11.61 -5.77
C LEU A 123 4.51 -12.83 -4.97
N SER A 124 4.67 -12.67 -3.65
CA SER A 124 5.15 -13.74 -2.75
C SER A 124 4.19 -14.93 -2.61
N ARG A 125 2.90 -14.76 -2.93
CA ARG A 125 1.82 -15.76 -2.76
C ARG A 125 1.83 -16.41 -1.37
N PRO A 126 1.67 -15.64 -0.29
CA PRO A 126 1.93 -16.14 1.06
C PRO A 126 0.82 -17.06 1.57
N GLY A 127 -0.32 -17.17 0.87
CA GLY A 127 -1.52 -17.86 1.34
C GLY A 127 -1.29 -19.29 1.81
N ASP A 128 -0.50 -20.09 1.09
CA ASP A 128 -0.23 -21.49 1.49
C ASP A 128 0.65 -21.58 2.74
N ALA A 129 1.66 -20.71 2.84
CA ALA A 129 2.52 -20.64 4.02
C ALA A 129 1.72 -20.13 5.23
N LEU A 130 0.93 -19.07 5.05
CA LEU A 130 0.07 -18.52 6.10
C LEU A 130 -0.95 -19.55 6.61
N ARG A 131 -1.62 -20.28 5.72
CA ARG A 131 -2.58 -21.34 6.07
C ARG A 131 -1.93 -22.47 6.86
N GLN A 132 -0.78 -22.96 6.39
CA GLN A 132 -0.01 -23.97 7.11
C GLN A 132 0.38 -23.46 8.50
N GLY A 133 0.82 -22.20 8.58
CA GLY A 133 1.24 -21.59 9.80
C GLY A 133 0.11 -21.26 10.77
N LEU A 134 -1.15 -21.65 10.56
CA LEU A 134 -2.24 -21.46 11.53
C LEU A 134 -2.29 -22.57 12.59
N PRO A 135 -2.83 -22.30 13.80
CA PRO A 135 -3.09 -23.35 14.79
C PRO A 135 -4.01 -24.44 14.19
N GLY A 136 -3.80 -25.71 14.56
CA GLY A 136 -4.48 -26.86 13.95
C GLY A 136 -6.01 -26.73 13.87
N LEU A 137 -6.66 -26.19 14.91
CA LEU A 137 -8.11 -25.94 14.92
C LEU A 137 -8.54 -24.91 13.85
N LEU A 138 -7.81 -23.80 13.72
CA LEU A 138 -8.12 -22.75 12.73
C LEU A 138 -7.79 -23.22 11.32
N ARG A 139 -6.68 -23.95 11.17
CA ARG A 139 -6.31 -24.58 9.91
C ARG A 139 -7.40 -25.53 9.42
N ALA A 140 -7.85 -26.46 10.27
CA ALA A 140 -8.91 -27.41 9.94
C ALA A 140 -10.22 -26.70 9.57
N ARG A 141 -10.58 -25.61 10.27
CA ARG A 141 -11.77 -24.80 9.92
C ARG A 141 -11.65 -24.16 8.53
N ILE A 142 -10.48 -23.62 8.18
CA ILE A 142 -10.27 -22.99 6.87
C ILE A 142 -10.19 -24.03 5.76
N GLU A 143 -9.60 -25.20 6.02
CA GLU A 143 -9.53 -26.31 5.06
C GLU A 143 -10.89 -27.00 4.85
N ALA A 144 -11.78 -26.94 5.87
CA ALA A 144 -13.16 -27.41 5.77
C ALA A 144 -14.08 -26.44 5.00
N LEU A 145 -13.67 -25.18 4.80
CA LEU A 145 -14.37 -24.29 3.88
C LEU A 145 -14.23 -24.86 2.47
N PRO A 146 -15.28 -24.82 1.64
CA PRO A 146 -15.19 -25.25 0.26
C PRO A 146 -14.00 -24.54 -0.40
N PRO A 147 -13.18 -25.25 -1.20
CA PRO A 147 -12.01 -24.67 -1.84
C PRO A 147 -12.41 -23.35 -2.49
N GLY A 148 -11.70 -22.27 -2.13
CA GLY A 148 -12.04 -20.91 -2.52
C GLY A 148 -12.42 -20.87 -4.00
N SER A 149 -13.63 -20.37 -4.26
CA SER A 149 -14.19 -20.39 -5.60
C SER A 149 -13.23 -19.67 -6.58
N PRO A 150 -13.26 -20.01 -7.88
CA PRO A 150 -12.48 -19.30 -8.89
C PRO A 150 -12.84 -17.81 -9.02
N VAL A 151 -13.68 -17.25 -8.13
CA VAL A 151 -14.04 -15.83 -8.06
C VAL A 151 -12.79 -14.95 -8.02
N VAL A 152 -11.74 -15.32 -7.29
CA VAL A 152 -10.48 -14.54 -7.24
C VAL A 152 -9.80 -14.43 -8.62
N ARG A 153 -10.14 -15.34 -9.52
CA ARG A 153 -9.70 -15.43 -10.90
C ARG A 153 -10.74 -14.85 -11.89
N SER A 154 -11.85 -14.30 -11.41
CA SER A 154 -12.88 -13.69 -12.26
C SER A 154 -12.55 -12.24 -12.62
N HIS A 155 -13.00 -11.79 -13.79
CA HIS A 155 -12.97 -10.36 -14.13
C HIS A 155 -13.77 -9.51 -13.14
N ALA A 156 -14.85 -10.04 -12.54
CA ALA A 156 -15.62 -9.33 -11.53
C ALA A 156 -14.79 -9.00 -10.29
N TYR A 157 -13.99 -9.95 -9.79
CA TYR A 157 -13.09 -9.70 -8.66
C TYR A 157 -12.02 -8.68 -8.99
N LEU A 158 -11.42 -8.78 -10.18
CA LEU A 158 -10.43 -7.82 -10.65
C LEU A 158 -11.01 -6.40 -10.75
N LEU A 159 -12.19 -6.26 -11.35
CA LEU A 159 -12.89 -4.98 -11.49
C LEU A 159 -13.31 -4.43 -10.12
N ALA A 160 -13.81 -5.27 -9.22
CA ALA A 160 -14.13 -4.85 -7.85
C ALA A 160 -12.87 -4.35 -7.12
N GLY A 161 -11.75 -5.07 -7.23
CA GLY A 161 -10.46 -4.64 -6.67
C GLY A 161 -10.01 -3.30 -7.24
N PHE A 162 -10.09 -3.10 -8.55
CA PHE A 162 -9.77 -1.83 -9.22
C PHE A 162 -10.65 -0.67 -8.75
N LEU A 163 -11.98 -0.87 -8.70
CA LEU A 163 -12.92 0.16 -8.30
C LEU A 163 -12.77 0.52 -6.81
N LEU A 164 -12.65 -0.48 -5.93
CA LEU A 164 -12.42 -0.26 -4.50
C LEU A 164 -11.09 0.46 -4.26
N TYR A 165 -10.03 0.07 -4.98
CA TYR A 165 -8.73 0.72 -4.90
C TYR A 165 -8.81 2.19 -5.33
N GLY A 166 -9.33 2.47 -6.52
CA GLY A 166 -9.48 3.82 -7.04
C GLY A 166 -10.33 4.70 -6.12
N ALA A 167 -11.52 4.22 -5.74
CA ALA A 167 -12.41 4.95 -4.83
C ALA A 167 -11.73 5.27 -3.49
N ASN A 168 -11.01 4.30 -2.93
CA ASN A 168 -10.33 4.47 -1.66
C ASN A 168 -9.16 5.47 -1.75
N ILE A 169 -8.39 5.47 -2.84
CA ILE A 169 -7.35 6.49 -3.07
C ILE A 169 -7.97 7.89 -3.08
N TRP A 170 -9.00 8.12 -3.89
CA TRP A 170 -9.63 9.45 -3.98
C TRP A 170 -10.30 9.88 -2.67
N LEU A 171 -10.98 8.94 -1.99
CA LEU A 171 -11.65 9.20 -0.71
C LEU A 171 -10.69 9.75 0.33
N TRP A 172 -9.54 9.10 0.54
CA TRP A 172 -8.58 9.53 1.56
C TRP A 172 -7.76 10.77 1.15
N HIS A 173 -7.87 11.25 -0.08
CA HIS A 173 -7.29 12.54 -0.48
C HIS A 173 -8.24 13.71 -0.26
N ILE A 174 -9.50 13.46 0.12
CA ILE A 174 -10.42 14.52 0.54
C ILE A 174 -9.88 15.18 1.82
N PRO A 175 -9.57 16.50 1.81
CA PRO A 175 -8.90 17.18 2.92
C PRO A 175 -9.54 16.99 4.29
N ALA A 176 -10.88 17.03 4.35
CA ALA A 176 -11.60 16.88 5.61
C ALA A 176 -11.46 15.46 6.20
N LEU A 177 -11.49 14.43 5.36
CA LEU A 177 -11.37 13.04 5.80
C LEU A 177 -9.95 12.72 6.24
N TYR A 178 -8.95 13.16 5.46
CA TYR A 178 -7.55 12.92 5.80
C TYR A 178 -7.15 13.61 7.11
N GLN A 179 -7.43 14.91 7.25
CA GLN A 179 -7.12 15.64 8.48
C GLN A 179 -7.91 15.10 9.68
N GLY A 180 -9.17 14.67 9.46
CA GLY A 180 -9.94 13.97 10.48
C GLY A 180 -9.26 12.66 10.93
N ALA A 181 -8.69 11.89 10.00
CA ALA A 181 -7.97 10.66 10.32
C ALA A 181 -6.74 10.92 11.19
N LEU A 182 -5.99 12.00 10.93
CA LEU A 182 -4.82 12.36 11.75
C LEU A 182 -5.17 12.81 13.18
N LEU A 183 -6.43 13.14 13.44
CA LEU A 183 -6.88 13.65 14.74
C LEU A 183 -7.74 12.64 15.51
N ASN A 184 -8.05 11.49 14.91
CA ASN A 184 -8.87 10.45 15.52
C ASN A 184 -8.23 9.08 15.34
N THR A 185 -7.84 8.44 16.43
CA THR A 185 -7.18 7.12 16.44
C THR A 185 -7.96 6.06 15.67
N GLY A 186 -9.28 5.98 15.86
CA GLY A 186 -10.12 4.99 15.19
C GLY A 186 -10.18 5.19 13.69
N LEU A 187 -10.34 6.45 13.25
CA LEU A 187 -10.37 6.81 11.84
C LEU A 187 -9.00 6.62 11.17
N HIS A 188 -7.91 6.87 11.89
CA HIS A 188 -6.54 6.61 11.42
C HIS A 188 -6.30 5.11 11.17
N VAL A 189 -6.65 4.26 12.14
CA VAL A 189 -6.51 2.81 12.01
C VAL A 189 -7.41 2.30 10.88
N LEU A 190 -8.64 2.82 10.78
CA LEU A 190 -9.56 2.48 9.70
C LEU A 190 -8.96 2.84 8.35
N MET A 191 -8.41 4.05 8.19
CA MET A 191 -7.74 4.52 6.98
C MET A 191 -6.64 3.54 6.55
N TYR A 192 -5.72 3.20 7.44
CA TYR A 192 -4.65 2.24 7.14
C TYR A 192 -5.20 0.86 6.77
N ALA A 193 -6.20 0.36 7.50
CA ALA A 193 -6.79 -0.95 7.27
C ALA A 193 -7.46 -1.03 5.89
N VAL A 194 -8.30 -0.04 5.53
CA VAL A 194 -9.00 -0.05 4.23
C VAL A 194 -8.07 0.24 3.06
N LEU A 195 -7.06 1.10 3.24
CA LEU A 195 -5.99 1.31 2.26
C LEU A 195 -5.24 0.01 1.97
N LEU A 196 -4.74 -0.65 3.02
CA LEU A 196 -3.98 -1.88 2.84
C LEU A 196 -4.86 -3.00 2.27
N ALA A 197 -6.09 -3.16 2.76
CA ALA A 197 -7.01 -4.20 2.29
C ALA A 197 -7.38 -4.00 0.81
N ALA A 198 -7.81 -2.81 0.40
CA ALA A 198 -8.14 -2.52 -1.00
C ALA A 198 -6.93 -2.71 -1.91
N SER A 199 -5.74 -2.31 -1.46
CA SER A 199 -4.48 -2.49 -2.20
C SER A 199 -4.11 -3.96 -2.37
N LEU A 200 -4.22 -4.76 -1.30
CA LEU A 200 -3.97 -6.20 -1.37
C LEU A 200 -4.95 -6.89 -2.32
N LEU A 201 -6.24 -6.53 -2.29
CA LEU A 201 -7.25 -7.05 -3.23
C LEU A 201 -6.92 -6.69 -4.67
N PHE A 202 -6.58 -5.42 -4.93
CA PHE A 202 -6.20 -4.94 -6.26
C PHE A 202 -4.97 -5.67 -6.82
N TRP A 203 -3.86 -5.67 -6.08
CA TRP A 203 -2.63 -6.31 -6.52
C TRP A 203 -2.77 -7.83 -6.62
N HIS A 204 -3.54 -8.47 -5.74
CA HIS A 204 -3.83 -9.89 -5.86
C HIS A 204 -4.60 -10.20 -7.14
N GLY A 205 -5.65 -9.43 -7.45
CA GLY A 205 -6.42 -9.56 -8.69
C GLY A 205 -5.54 -9.38 -9.92
N ILE A 206 -4.74 -8.31 -9.96
CA ILE A 206 -3.81 -8.04 -11.06
C ILE A 206 -2.84 -9.20 -11.28
N ILE A 207 -2.21 -9.70 -10.20
CA ILE A 207 -1.20 -10.75 -10.29
C ILE A 207 -1.81 -12.11 -10.67
N GLU A 208 -3.01 -12.46 -10.18
CA GLU A 208 -3.66 -13.71 -10.56
C GLU A 208 -4.22 -13.65 -11.98
N THR A 209 -4.79 -12.53 -12.43
CA THR A 209 -5.25 -12.36 -13.81
C THR A 209 -4.08 -12.31 -14.79
N TYR A 210 -2.97 -11.67 -14.45
CA TYR A 210 -1.74 -11.67 -15.25
C TYR A 210 -1.23 -13.09 -15.55
N ARG A 211 -1.41 -14.04 -14.62
CA ARG A 211 -0.99 -15.43 -14.77
C ARG A 211 -1.92 -16.27 -15.65
N MET A 212 -3.05 -15.71 -16.09
CA MET A 212 -3.95 -16.40 -17.01
C MET A 212 -3.46 -16.26 -18.46
N PRO A 213 -3.48 -17.33 -19.25
CA PRO A 213 -3.23 -17.25 -20.69
C PRO A 213 -4.26 -16.35 -21.39
N GLY A 214 -3.82 -15.60 -22.41
CA GLY A 214 -4.70 -14.85 -23.31
C GLY A 214 -5.22 -13.51 -22.74
N ALA A 215 -6.49 -13.20 -23.01
CA ALA A 215 -7.09 -11.86 -22.88
C ALA A 215 -7.06 -11.27 -21.45
N GLY A 216 -7.02 -12.09 -20.40
CA GLY A 216 -7.01 -11.62 -19.01
C GLY A 216 -5.79 -10.73 -18.69
N SER A 217 -4.63 -11.09 -19.20
CA SER A 217 -3.39 -10.32 -18.97
C SER A 217 -3.43 -8.92 -19.62
N GLY A 218 -4.13 -8.76 -20.76
CA GLY A 218 -4.35 -7.46 -21.39
C GLY A 218 -5.25 -6.55 -20.55
N LEU A 219 -6.31 -7.11 -19.95
CA LEU A 219 -7.17 -6.39 -19.01
C LEU A 219 -6.40 -5.92 -17.77
N ALA A 220 -5.54 -6.78 -17.19
CA ALA A 220 -4.71 -6.40 -16.04
C ALA A 220 -3.78 -5.22 -16.38
N ALA A 221 -3.13 -5.23 -17.55
CA ALA A 221 -2.29 -4.13 -18.02
C ALA A 221 -3.11 -2.83 -18.23
N ALA A 222 -4.31 -2.95 -18.82
CA ALA A 222 -5.20 -1.80 -19.01
C ALA A 222 -5.63 -1.19 -17.67
N LEU A 223 -6.02 -2.00 -16.69
CA LEU A 223 -6.41 -1.50 -15.37
C LEU A 223 -5.25 -0.83 -14.64
N LEU A 224 -4.03 -1.37 -14.71
CA LEU A 224 -2.84 -0.69 -14.18
C LEU A 224 -2.57 0.65 -14.87
N PHE A 225 -2.76 0.72 -16.19
CA PHE A 225 -2.63 1.97 -16.93
C PHE A 225 -3.69 3.01 -16.51
N PHE A 226 -4.95 2.62 -16.34
CA PHE A 226 -5.97 3.51 -15.81
C PHE A 226 -5.71 3.91 -14.35
N THR A 227 -5.17 3.00 -13.53
CA THR A 227 -4.72 3.31 -12.17
C THR A 227 -3.60 4.35 -12.19
N PHE A 228 -2.60 4.19 -13.06
CA PHE A 228 -1.58 5.20 -13.32
C PHE A 228 -2.20 6.54 -13.69
N LEU A 229 -3.14 6.58 -14.65
CA LEU A 229 -3.76 7.83 -15.10
C LEU A 229 -4.48 8.58 -13.97
N HIS A 230 -5.36 7.92 -13.22
CA HIS A 230 -6.14 8.62 -12.20
C HIS A 230 -5.29 9.01 -10.98
N THR A 231 -4.27 8.22 -10.62
CA THR A 231 -3.34 8.58 -9.53
C THR A 231 -2.37 9.69 -9.95
N ALA A 232 -1.90 9.69 -11.20
CA ALA A 232 -1.11 10.77 -11.78
C ALA A 232 -1.91 12.07 -11.83
N LEU A 233 -3.18 12.03 -12.24
CA LEU A 233 -4.06 13.19 -12.22
C LEU A 233 -4.15 13.77 -10.79
N LEU A 234 -4.40 12.94 -9.79
CA LEU A 234 -4.48 13.37 -8.40
C LEU A 234 -3.14 13.96 -7.90
N GLY A 235 -2.02 13.33 -8.23
CA GLY A 235 -0.68 13.83 -7.92
C GLY A 235 -0.38 15.19 -8.57
N VAL A 236 -0.75 15.36 -9.84
CA VAL A 236 -0.62 16.64 -10.58
C VAL A 236 -1.50 17.72 -9.97
N LEU A 237 -2.76 17.41 -9.65
CA LEU A 237 -3.66 18.35 -8.99
C LEU A 237 -3.08 18.83 -7.65
N LEU A 238 -2.51 17.93 -6.87
CA LEU A 238 -1.88 18.26 -5.59
C LEU A 238 -0.61 19.09 -5.80
N ALA A 239 0.25 18.69 -6.76
CA ALA A 239 1.52 19.32 -7.03
C ALA A 239 1.38 20.74 -7.60
N LEU A 240 0.42 20.95 -8.50
CA LEU A 240 0.26 22.21 -9.21
C LEU A 240 -0.78 23.14 -8.56
N SER A 241 -1.42 22.73 -7.47
CA SER A 241 -2.41 23.57 -6.81
C SER A 241 -1.76 24.85 -6.26
N PRO A 242 -2.36 26.03 -6.49
CA PRO A 242 -1.92 27.27 -5.84
C PRO A 242 -2.43 27.37 -4.39
N TYR A 243 -3.28 26.45 -3.94
CA TYR A 243 -3.88 26.44 -2.61
C TYR A 243 -3.32 25.29 -1.77
N VAL A 244 -3.20 25.55 -0.46
CA VAL A 244 -2.87 24.53 0.53
C VAL A 244 -4.12 23.69 0.81
N TRP A 245 -4.07 22.40 0.46
CA TRP A 245 -5.15 21.45 0.65
C TRP A 245 -5.25 20.96 2.10
N TYR A 246 -4.11 20.85 2.78
CA TYR A 246 -4.01 20.28 4.13
C TYR A 246 -3.45 21.28 5.15
N PRO A 247 -4.25 22.26 5.62
CA PRO A 247 -3.81 23.26 6.59
C PRO A 247 -3.16 22.68 7.85
N LEU A 248 -3.65 21.54 8.36
CA LEU A 248 -3.08 20.86 9.54
C LEU A 248 -1.59 20.51 9.35
N LEU A 249 -1.18 20.08 8.15
CA LEU A 249 0.21 19.73 7.87
C LEU A 249 1.04 20.98 7.56
N ALA A 250 0.41 21.99 6.95
CA ALA A 250 1.06 23.27 6.65
C ALA A 250 1.62 23.97 7.90
N GLU A 251 0.87 23.96 9.01
CA GLU A 251 1.32 24.53 10.28
C GLU A 251 2.52 23.77 10.86
N ARG A 252 2.54 22.44 10.70
CA ARG A 252 3.56 21.54 11.28
C ARG A 252 4.83 21.46 10.46
N GLY A 253 4.73 21.60 9.13
CA GLY A 253 5.87 21.56 8.21
C GLY A 253 6.87 22.71 8.41
N ALA A 254 6.45 23.80 9.06
CA ALA A 254 7.32 24.92 9.41
C ALA A 254 8.51 24.49 10.29
N ALA A 255 8.36 23.43 11.10
CA ALA A 255 9.45 22.86 11.91
C ALA A 255 10.61 22.29 11.06
N TRP A 256 10.39 22.07 9.77
CA TRP A 256 11.38 21.60 8.80
C TRP A 256 11.88 22.72 7.87
N GLY A 257 11.48 23.97 8.09
CA GLY A 257 11.82 25.10 7.23
C GLY A 257 11.20 25.01 5.82
N LEU A 258 10.20 24.14 5.62
CA LEU A 258 9.47 24.02 4.37
C LEU A 258 8.27 24.96 4.36
N SER A 259 8.03 25.62 3.22
CA SER A 259 6.75 26.29 2.99
C SER A 259 5.65 25.24 2.80
N ALA A 260 4.43 25.57 3.22
CA ALA A 260 3.28 24.67 3.09
C ALA A 260 3.02 24.20 1.64
N LEU A 261 3.20 25.12 0.67
CA LEU A 261 3.04 24.80 -0.74
C LEU A 261 4.18 23.92 -1.26
N ASP A 262 5.41 24.11 -0.80
CA ASP A 262 6.54 23.30 -1.27
C ASP A 262 6.49 21.87 -0.72
N ASP A 263 6.07 21.68 0.53
CA ASP A 263 5.80 20.35 1.10
C ASP A 263 4.69 19.63 0.31
N GLN A 264 3.57 20.32 0.03
CA GLN A 264 2.48 19.78 -0.79
C GLN A 264 2.91 19.47 -2.22
N ARG A 265 3.72 20.33 -2.84
CA ARG A 265 4.27 20.12 -4.18
C ARG A 265 5.09 18.85 -4.24
N LEU A 266 5.99 18.67 -3.27
CA LEU A 266 6.82 17.48 -3.17
C LEU A 266 5.97 16.22 -2.95
N ALA A 267 4.93 16.31 -2.13
CA ALA A 267 3.95 15.25 -1.94
C ALA A 267 3.28 14.84 -3.27
N GLY A 268 2.77 15.81 -4.03
CA GLY A 268 2.16 15.56 -5.34
C GLY A 268 3.14 14.97 -6.37
N LEU A 269 4.40 15.41 -6.37
CA LEU A 269 5.45 14.85 -7.22
C LEU A 269 5.78 13.39 -6.86
N ILE A 270 5.82 13.05 -5.57
CA ILE A 270 6.04 11.67 -5.08
C ILE A 270 4.87 10.75 -5.48
N MET A 271 3.64 11.27 -5.38
CA MET A 271 2.45 10.55 -5.82
C MET A 271 2.43 10.36 -7.34
N TRP A 272 2.85 11.36 -8.12
CA TRP A 272 2.83 11.26 -9.56
C TRP A 272 3.94 10.34 -10.09
N ILE A 273 5.20 10.60 -9.73
CA ILE A 273 6.36 9.99 -10.39
C ILE A 273 6.71 8.63 -9.77
N PRO A 274 7.16 8.53 -8.49
CA PRO A 274 7.42 7.25 -7.84
C PRO A 274 6.22 6.29 -7.84
N MET A 275 5.04 6.72 -7.38
CA MET A 275 3.89 5.82 -7.31
C MET A 275 3.39 5.45 -8.71
N GLY A 276 3.22 6.45 -9.59
CA GLY A 276 2.81 6.21 -10.98
C GLY A 276 3.79 5.28 -11.71
N GLY A 277 5.09 5.42 -11.45
CA GLY A 277 6.14 4.56 -11.96
C GLY A 277 5.95 3.09 -11.60
N VAL A 278 5.45 2.76 -10.39
CA VAL A 278 5.16 1.38 -9.99
C VAL A 278 4.06 0.77 -10.87
N TYR A 279 2.94 1.47 -11.05
CA TYR A 279 1.84 0.98 -11.89
C TYR A 279 2.25 0.88 -13.36
N PHE A 280 2.93 1.91 -13.87
CA PHE A 280 3.38 1.96 -15.25
C PHE A 280 4.39 0.85 -15.56
N ALA A 281 5.39 0.64 -14.70
CA ALA A 281 6.37 -0.43 -14.85
C ALA A 281 5.72 -1.82 -14.80
N ALA A 282 4.75 -2.03 -13.89
CA ALA A 282 3.99 -3.27 -13.83
C ALA A 282 3.18 -3.52 -15.10
N ALA A 283 2.47 -2.49 -15.62
CA ALA A 283 1.70 -2.59 -16.86
C ALA A 283 2.60 -2.93 -18.04
N LEU A 284 3.75 -2.25 -18.16
CA LEU A 284 4.73 -2.48 -19.22
C LEU A 284 5.33 -3.89 -19.15
N ALA A 285 5.66 -4.37 -17.96
CA ALA A 285 6.17 -5.73 -17.77
C ALA A 285 5.17 -6.81 -18.20
N ILE A 286 3.87 -6.59 -17.96
CA ILE A 286 2.81 -7.48 -18.42
C ILE A 286 2.69 -7.42 -19.95
N LEU A 287 2.63 -6.22 -20.53
CA LEU A 287 2.48 -6.02 -21.97
C LEU A 287 3.68 -6.56 -22.76
N ALA A 288 4.91 -6.36 -22.28
CA ALA A 288 6.12 -6.87 -22.91
C ALA A 288 6.09 -8.41 -22.99
N LYS A 289 5.63 -9.08 -21.94
CA LYS A 289 5.47 -10.55 -21.94
C LYS A 289 4.37 -11.02 -22.88
N LEU A 290 3.28 -10.27 -22.99
CA LEU A 290 2.21 -10.56 -23.94
C LEU A 290 2.71 -10.53 -25.39
N ILE A 291 3.39 -9.45 -25.77
CA ILE A 291 3.95 -9.29 -27.12
C ILE A 291 4.95 -10.41 -27.43
N ALA A 292 5.84 -10.72 -26.47
CA ALA A 292 6.82 -11.81 -26.62
C ALA A 292 6.16 -13.19 -26.76
N GLY A 293 5.04 -13.44 -26.07
CA GLY A 293 4.27 -14.68 -26.16
C GLY A 293 3.58 -14.85 -27.52
N SER A 294 2.94 -13.80 -28.04
CA SER A 294 2.28 -13.80 -29.35
C SER A 294 3.27 -14.06 -30.49
N GLY A 295 4.46 -13.47 -30.42
CA GLY A 295 5.51 -13.67 -31.42
C GLY A 295 6.10 -15.09 -31.44
N ARG A 296 6.04 -15.83 -30.32
CA ARG A 296 6.43 -17.25 -30.27
C ARG A 296 5.35 -18.16 -30.86
N ALA A 297 4.09 -17.92 -30.51
CA ALA A 297 2.95 -18.69 -31.02
C ALA A 297 2.83 -18.59 -32.56
N ALA A 298 3.05 -17.40 -33.12
CA ALA A 298 3.02 -17.19 -34.57
C ALA A 298 4.14 -17.93 -35.33
N ARG A 299 5.30 -18.19 -34.70
CA ARG A 299 6.42 -18.94 -35.31
C ARG A 299 6.23 -20.46 -35.27
N THR A 300 5.38 -20.96 -34.37
CA THR A 300 5.13 -22.39 -34.19
C THR A 300 3.90 -22.90 -34.95
N SER A 301 3.12 -22.01 -35.57
CA SER A 301 1.99 -22.41 -36.41
C SER A 301 2.50 -23.06 -37.71
N PRO A 302 2.06 -24.28 -38.06
CA PRO A 302 2.42 -24.91 -39.33
C PRO A 302 1.97 -24.02 -40.49
N ALA A 303 2.80 -23.91 -41.53
CA ALA A 303 2.42 -23.20 -42.76
C ALA A 303 1.12 -23.83 -43.32
N PRO A 304 0.15 -23.02 -43.76
CA PRO A 304 -1.08 -23.55 -44.31
C PRO A 304 -0.73 -24.44 -45.51
N VAL A 305 -1.12 -25.71 -45.44
CA VAL A 305 -1.01 -26.66 -46.56
C VAL A 305 -1.89 -26.10 -47.66
N GLN A 306 -1.25 -25.57 -48.72
CA GLN A 306 -1.96 -25.17 -49.93
C GLN A 306 -2.53 -26.44 -50.57
N ALA A 307 -3.83 -26.67 -50.41
CA ALA A 307 -4.54 -27.67 -51.18
C ALA A 307 -4.54 -27.19 -52.65
N ARG A 308 -3.84 -27.93 -53.50
CA ARG A 308 -3.91 -27.82 -54.96
C ARG A 308 -5.16 -28.49 -55.50
#